data_AF-A0A968IU27-F1
#
_entry.id   AF-A0A968IU27-F1
#
_cell.length_a   1.000
_cell.length_b   1.000
_cell.length_c   1.000
_cell.angle_alpha   90.00
_cell.angle_beta   90.00
_cell.angle_gamma   90.00
#
_symmetry.space_group_name_H-M   'P 1'
#
loop_
_entity.id
_entity.type
_entity.pdbx_description
1 polymer ?
#
loop_
_entity_poly.entity_id
_entity_poly.type
_entity_poly.pdbx_seq_one_letter_code
_entity_poly.pdbx_strand_id
1 'polypeptide(L)'
;MDFITSILNTIGSGATAYILASRLRDPQTRPNTLAGFQMAESGAVPFLTKLAARATAEGDTWLAEKLTIHAADEQRHGQIFAHGLKQLGKEVKTAAEMKQQSENKSNQAKNSSPFFSKFYRGYEPEALKAENIDWLVFMASTYILEFDASKDFARMATALPNDELKSRNLQQSILSVAQDETRHAAYLYEAMQRKLPQIEVDALVSDWRKRKIDAMFAMVGDMIQTGGSSRSLVKDGVPSEVDEPTPQLLEV
;
A
#
# COMPACT_ATOMS: atom_id res chain seq x y z
N MET A 1 23.24 11.65 -0.94
CA MET A 1 22.72 10.49 -1.69
C MET A 1 23.63 10.18 -2.87
N ASP A 2 23.81 8.91 -3.21
CA ASP A 2 24.59 8.46 -4.38
C ASP A 2 23.78 8.61 -5.68
N PHE A 3 24.40 9.11 -6.76
CA PHE A 3 23.79 9.37 -8.07
C PHE A 3 23.15 8.12 -8.69
N ILE A 4 23.77 6.95 -8.49
CA ILE A 4 23.24 5.66 -8.96
C ILE A 4 21.95 5.30 -8.21
N THR A 5 21.90 5.56 -6.90
CA THR A 5 20.69 5.34 -6.07
C THR A 5 19.54 6.26 -6.52
N SER A 6 19.85 7.49 -6.95
CA SER A 6 18.85 8.43 -7.47
C SER A 6 18.25 7.99 -8.82
N ILE A 7 19.10 7.51 -9.73
CA ILE A 7 18.66 6.95 -11.02
C ILE A 7 17.81 5.68 -10.79
N LEU A 8 18.26 4.77 -9.93
CA LEU A 8 17.54 3.54 -9.60
C LEU A 8 16.21 3.82 -8.90
N ASN A 9 16.12 4.83 -8.04
CA ASN A 9 14.87 5.26 -7.43
C ASN A 9 13.89 5.84 -8.47
N THR A 10 14.40 6.61 -9.42
CA THR A 10 13.60 7.23 -10.48
C THR A 10 13.08 6.19 -11.47
N ILE A 11 13.93 5.25 -11.88
CA ILE A 11 13.57 4.15 -12.78
C ILE A 11 12.68 3.12 -12.06
N GLY A 12 13.00 2.77 -10.80
CA GLY A 12 12.23 1.83 -9.99
C GLY A 12 10.82 2.35 -9.66
N SER A 13 10.70 3.61 -9.24
CA SER A 13 9.38 4.23 -9.01
C SER A 13 8.61 4.45 -10.31
N GLY A 14 9.29 4.75 -11.43
CA GLY A 14 8.66 4.85 -12.75
C GLY A 14 8.12 3.52 -13.27
N ALA A 15 8.90 2.43 -13.15
CA ALA A 15 8.50 1.10 -13.60
C ALA A 15 7.38 0.51 -12.73
N THR A 16 7.46 0.64 -11.41
CA THR A 16 6.38 0.21 -10.50
C THR A 16 5.09 0.98 -10.78
N ALA A 17 5.16 2.31 -10.87
CA ALA A 17 4.00 3.13 -11.22
C ALA A 17 3.42 2.74 -12.58
N TYR A 18 4.24 2.48 -13.60
CA TYR A 18 3.80 2.03 -14.92
C TYR A 18 3.10 0.67 -14.87
N ILE A 19 3.69 -0.31 -14.17
CA ILE A 19 3.10 -1.66 -14.03
C ILE A 19 1.77 -1.58 -13.28
N LEU A 20 1.72 -0.85 -12.17
CA LEU A 20 0.50 -0.70 -11.38
C LEU A 20 -0.57 0.08 -12.15
N ALA A 21 -0.19 1.14 -12.87
CA ALA A 21 -1.08 1.88 -13.76
C ALA A 21 -1.64 1.00 -14.88
N SER A 22 -0.79 0.21 -15.54
CA SER A 22 -1.20 -0.74 -16.58
C SER A 22 -2.17 -1.77 -16.03
N ARG A 23 -1.88 -2.35 -14.86
CA ARG A 23 -2.74 -3.34 -14.22
C ARG A 23 -4.06 -2.76 -13.72
N LEU A 24 -4.06 -1.52 -13.25
CA LEU A 24 -5.27 -0.83 -12.84
C LEU A 24 -6.14 -0.47 -14.06
N ARG A 25 -5.53 -0.12 -15.19
CA ARG A 25 -6.23 0.18 -16.43
C ARG A 25 -6.86 -1.07 -17.05
N ASP A 26 -6.15 -2.20 -17.07
CA ASP A 26 -6.64 -3.46 -17.62
C ASP A 26 -7.80 -4.05 -16.78
N PRO A 27 -9.01 -4.22 -17.35
CA PRO A 27 -10.16 -4.80 -16.65
C PRO A 27 -9.92 -6.18 -16.04
N GLN A 28 -9.02 -7.00 -16.61
CA GLN A 28 -8.74 -8.35 -16.10
C GLN A 28 -7.90 -8.31 -14.82
N THR A 29 -6.94 -7.40 -14.74
CA THR A 29 -6.02 -7.30 -13.59
C THR A 29 -6.46 -6.26 -12.55
N ARG A 30 -7.36 -5.34 -12.92
CA ARG A 30 -7.87 -4.27 -12.05
C ARG A 30 -8.46 -4.80 -10.75
N PRO A 31 -9.35 -5.83 -10.73
CA PRO A 31 -9.85 -6.37 -9.47
C PRO A 31 -8.75 -6.89 -8.55
N ASN A 32 -7.79 -7.64 -9.08
CA ASN A 32 -6.72 -8.17 -8.24
C ASN A 32 -5.83 -7.07 -7.65
N THR A 33 -5.64 -5.99 -8.41
CA THR A 33 -4.85 -4.82 -7.99
C THR A 33 -5.56 -4.06 -6.87
N LEU A 34 -6.86 -3.76 -7.04
CA LEU A 34 -7.67 -3.11 -6.00
C LEU A 34 -7.77 -3.95 -4.72
N ALA A 35 -7.88 -5.28 -4.86
CA ALA A 35 -7.84 -6.20 -3.71
C ALA A 35 -6.50 -6.16 -2.97
N GLY A 36 -5.39 -6.08 -3.70
CA GLY A 36 -4.07 -5.91 -3.11
C GLY A 36 -3.98 -4.65 -2.25
N PHE A 37 -4.47 -3.52 -2.77
CA PHE A 37 -4.49 -2.26 -2.01
C PHE A 37 -5.43 -2.33 -0.81
N GLN A 38 -6.68 -2.79 -0.98
CA GLN A 38 -7.60 -2.95 0.14
C GLN A 38 -6.96 -3.74 1.30
N MET A 39 -6.30 -4.86 0.97
CA MET A 39 -5.63 -5.70 1.98
C MET A 39 -4.43 -5.00 2.63
N ALA A 40 -3.67 -4.21 1.88
CA ALA A 40 -2.54 -3.45 2.40
C ALA A 40 -3.02 -2.38 3.40
N GLU A 41 -3.90 -1.47 2.97
CA GLU A 41 -4.33 -0.34 3.82
C GLU A 41 -5.09 -0.85 5.05
N SER A 42 -6.06 -1.75 4.84
CA SER A 42 -6.81 -2.34 5.97
C SER A 42 -5.92 -3.18 6.90
N GLY A 43 -4.85 -3.76 6.35
CA GLY A 43 -3.88 -4.57 7.09
C GLY A 43 -2.95 -3.74 7.99
N ALA A 44 -2.72 -2.47 7.66
CA ALA A 44 -1.89 -1.56 8.44
C ALA A 44 -2.59 -1.04 9.71
N VAL A 45 -3.92 -0.91 9.68
CA VAL A 45 -4.73 -0.32 10.76
C VAL A 45 -4.43 -0.91 12.15
N PRO A 46 -4.40 -2.24 12.37
CA PRO A 46 -4.14 -2.80 13.71
C PRO A 46 -2.74 -2.46 14.23
N PHE A 47 -1.75 -2.39 13.33
CA PHE A 47 -0.38 -2.06 13.68
C PHE A 47 -0.26 -0.58 14.09
N LEU A 48 -0.79 0.33 13.28
CA LEU A 48 -0.81 1.77 13.59
C LEU A 48 -1.59 2.08 14.87
N THR A 49 -2.74 1.42 15.08
CA THR A 49 -3.54 1.56 16.30
C THR A 49 -2.74 1.18 17.55
N LYS A 50 -2.00 0.06 17.49
CA LYS A 50 -1.12 -0.36 18.59
C LYS A 50 0.03 0.62 18.82
N LEU A 51 0.63 1.14 17.76
CA LEU A 51 1.66 2.18 17.88
C LEU A 51 1.11 3.47 18.51
N ALA A 52 -0.12 3.88 18.17
CA ALA A 52 -0.76 5.05 18.79
C ALA A 52 -0.96 4.85 20.30
N ALA A 53 -1.43 3.65 20.70
CA ALA A 53 -1.59 3.29 22.10
C ALA A 53 -0.23 3.26 22.83
N ARG A 54 0.81 2.72 22.19
CA ARG A 54 2.18 2.71 22.73
C ARG A 54 2.74 4.13 22.88
N ALA A 55 2.64 4.98 21.86
CA ALA A 55 3.07 6.38 21.93
C ALA A 55 2.37 7.13 23.08
N THR A 56 1.08 6.86 23.29
CA THR A 56 0.32 7.38 24.45
C THR A 56 0.92 6.90 25.77
N ALA A 57 1.18 5.60 25.90
CA ALA A 57 1.75 5.01 27.12
C ALA A 57 3.16 5.53 27.42
N GLU A 58 3.92 5.89 26.38
CA GLU A 58 5.25 6.48 26.49
C GLU A 58 5.23 8.01 26.68
N GLY A 59 4.04 8.64 26.66
CA GLY A 59 3.87 10.08 26.88
C GLY A 59 4.08 10.97 25.64
N ASP A 60 4.25 10.39 24.45
CA ASP A 60 4.35 11.14 23.19
C ASP A 60 2.96 11.34 22.57
N THR A 61 2.19 12.27 23.16
CA THR A 61 0.80 12.55 22.77
C THR A 61 0.68 13.07 21.33
N TRP A 62 1.68 13.82 20.85
CA TRP A 62 1.72 14.29 19.47
C TRP A 62 1.85 13.13 18.49
N LEU A 63 2.77 12.19 18.74
CA LEU A 63 2.93 11.02 17.87
C LEU A 63 1.70 10.12 17.91
N ALA A 64 1.11 9.94 19.10
CA ALA A 64 -0.12 9.17 19.27
C ALA A 64 -1.29 9.74 18.45
N GLU A 65 -1.47 11.06 18.44
CA GLU A 65 -2.49 11.74 17.63
C GLU A 65 -2.23 11.51 16.13
N LYS A 66 -1.00 11.70 15.65
CA LYS A 66 -0.65 11.47 14.24
C LYS A 66 -0.90 10.03 13.80
N LEU A 67 -0.53 9.07 14.64
CA LEU A 67 -0.78 7.64 14.37
C LEU A 67 -2.27 7.28 14.40
N THR A 68 -3.05 7.92 15.27
CA THR A 68 -4.51 7.72 15.31
C THR A 68 -5.16 8.22 14.02
N ILE A 69 -4.77 9.40 13.55
CA ILE A 69 -5.24 9.94 12.27
C ILE A 69 -4.81 9.04 11.12
N HIS A 70 -3.55 8.63 11.07
CA HIS A 70 -3.02 7.72 10.05
C HIS A 70 -3.83 6.41 10.01
N ALA A 71 -4.08 5.76 11.16
CA ALA A 71 -4.88 4.54 11.22
C ALA A 71 -6.32 4.73 10.70
N ALA A 72 -6.94 5.89 10.97
CA ALA A 72 -8.28 6.21 10.47
C ALA A 72 -8.29 6.45 8.96
N ASP A 73 -7.23 7.08 8.43
CA ASP A 73 -7.04 7.27 7.00
C ASP A 73 -6.85 5.93 6.28
N GLU A 74 -6.00 5.04 6.79
CA GLU A 74 -5.81 3.69 6.24
C GLU A 74 -7.11 2.87 6.20
N GLN A 75 -7.94 3.00 7.25
CA GLN A 75 -9.24 2.35 7.28
C GLN A 75 -10.15 2.88 6.16
N ARG A 76 -10.18 4.19 5.95
CA ARG A 76 -10.95 4.82 4.88
C ARG A 76 -10.39 4.46 3.50
N HIS A 77 -9.08 4.38 3.32
CA HIS A 77 -8.46 3.96 2.06
C HIS A 77 -8.82 2.52 1.72
N GLY A 78 -8.77 1.62 2.70
CA GLY A 78 -9.26 0.25 2.55
C GLY A 78 -10.71 0.20 2.06
N GLN A 79 -11.59 1.06 2.60
CA GLN A 79 -12.98 1.18 2.16
C GLN A 79 -13.12 1.73 0.73
N ILE A 80 -12.29 2.70 0.33
CA ILE A 80 -12.25 3.21 -1.05
C ILE A 80 -11.96 2.07 -2.04
N PHE A 81 -10.93 1.27 -1.77
CA PHE A 81 -10.58 0.15 -2.64
C PHE A 81 -11.62 -0.97 -2.61
N ALA A 82 -12.20 -1.27 -1.45
CA ALA A 82 -13.32 -2.20 -1.32
C ALA A 82 -14.55 -1.75 -2.13
N HIS A 83 -14.87 -0.46 -2.11
CA HIS A 83 -15.96 0.09 -2.90
C HIS A 83 -15.66 -0.02 -4.40
N GLY A 84 -14.43 0.28 -4.82
CA GLY A 84 -13.97 0.09 -6.19
C GLY A 84 -14.12 -1.36 -6.68
N LEU A 85 -13.80 -2.34 -5.83
CA LEU A 85 -14.03 -3.76 -6.13
C LEU A 85 -15.51 -4.11 -6.26
N LYS A 86 -16.33 -3.61 -5.33
CA LYS A 86 -17.77 -3.86 -5.34
C LYS A 86 -18.42 -3.37 -6.63
N GLN A 87 -17.99 -2.22 -7.16
CA GLN A 87 -18.45 -1.70 -8.44
C GLN A 87 -18.12 -2.61 -9.64
N LEU A 88 -17.12 -3.48 -9.50
CA LEU A 88 -16.74 -4.51 -10.48
C LEU A 88 -17.44 -5.86 -10.22
N GLY A 89 -18.34 -5.93 -9.23
CA GLY A 89 -18.98 -7.17 -8.79
C GLY A 89 -17.98 -8.15 -8.15
N LYS A 90 -16.92 -7.65 -7.53
CA LYS A 90 -15.85 -8.45 -6.91
C LYS A 90 -15.67 -8.11 -5.44
N GLU A 91 -15.15 -9.07 -4.68
CA GLU A 91 -14.79 -8.91 -3.27
C GLU A 91 -13.48 -9.63 -2.96
N VAL A 92 -12.77 -9.19 -1.91
CA VAL A 92 -11.55 -9.85 -1.42
C VAL A 92 -11.90 -11.21 -0.80
N LYS A 93 -11.12 -12.24 -1.12
CA LYS A 93 -11.20 -13.55 -0.46
C LYS A 93 -10.83 -13.44 1.01
N THR A 94 -11.52 -14.20 1.85
CA THR A 94 -11.18 -14.35 3.26
C THR A 94 -9.84 -15.08 3.44
N ALA A 95 -9.24 -14.93 4.62
CA ALA A 95 -8.00 -15.65 4.96
C ALA A 95 -8.13 -17.18 4.87
N ALA A 96 -9.32 -17.74 5.13
CA ALA A 96 -9.59 -19.17 4.99
C ALA A 96 -9.61 -19.62 3.53
N GLU A 97 -10.30 -18.87 2.65
CA GLU A 97 -10.31 -19.11 1.20
C GLU A 97 -8.90 -18.96 0.61
N MET A 98 -8.13 -17.99 1.11
CA MET A 98 -6.72 -17.83 0.79
C MET A 98 -5.80 -18.90 1.39
N LYS A 99 -6.21 -19.71 2.37
CA LYS A 99 -5.40 -20.85 2.83
C LYS A 99 -5.66 -22.09 1.98
N GLN A 100 -6.92 -22.39 1.70
CA GLN A 100 -7.33 -23.56 0.91
C GLN A 100 -6.74 -23.57 -0.51
N GLN A 101 -6.68 -22.42 -1.19
CA GLN A 101 -6.08 -22.36 -2.52
C GLN A 101 -4.53 -22.48 -2.51
N SER A 102 -3.87 -22.31 -1.37
CA SER A 102 -2.42 -22.56 -1.22
C SER A 102 -2.13 -24.04 -0.92
N GLU A 103 -3.01 -24.72 -0.19
CA GLU A 103 -2.87 -26.16 0.10
C GLU A 103 -3.01 -27.02 -1.16
N ASN A 104 -3.78 -26.56 -2.16
CA ASN A 104 -3.94 -27.23 -3.45
C ASN A 104 -2.75 -27.05 -4.43
N LYS A 105 -1.73 -26.27 -4.08
CA LYS A 105 -0.46 -26.17 -4.85
C LYS A 105 0.69 -26.61 -3.93
N SER A 106 1.09 -27.88 -4.03
CA SER A 106 2.18 -28.46 -3.25
C SER A 106 3.49 -27.66 -3.36
N ASN A 107 4.16 -27.47 -2.21
CA ASN A 107 5.51 -26.96 -2.03
C ASN A 107 5.79 -25.54 -2.55
N GLN A 108 5.47 -24.51 -1.75
CA GLN A 108 6.22 -23.26 -1.81
C GLN A 108 6.46 -22.69 -0.40
N ALA A 109 7.70 -22.25 -0.22
CA ALA A 109 8.38 -21.95 1.04
C ALA A 109 7.65 -20.93 1.92
N LYS A 110 7.99 -20.97 3.22
CA LYS A 110 7.61 -20.02 4.29
C LYS A 110 7.13 -18.66 3.76
N ASN A 111 5.87 -18.35 4.05
CA ASN A 111 5.14 -17.10 3.82
C ASN A 111 5.88 -15.83 4.33
N SER A 112 6.97 -15.42 3.69
CA SER A 112 7.51 -14.07 3.83
C SER A 112 7.62 -13.44 2.46
N SER A 113 6.97 -12.30 2.25
CA SER A 113 7.15 -11.51 1.03
C SER A 113 8.65 -11.28 0.79
N PRO A 114 9.20 -11.63 -0.40
CA PRO A 114 10.61 -11.40 -0.74
C PRO A 114 11.01 -9.94 -0.51
N PHE A 115 10.08 -9.01 -0.78
CA PHE A 115 10.24 -7.60 -0.47
C PHE A 115 10.44 -7.37 1.04
N PHE A 116 9.51 -7.84 1.88
CA PHE A 116 9.56 -7.60 3.33
C PHE A 116 10.85 -8.14 3.97
N SER A 117 11.24 -9.36 3.60
CA SER A 117 12.45 -10.00 4.13
C SER A 117 13.73 -9.21 3.79
N LYS A 118 13.79 -8.60 2.61
CA LYS A 118 14.94 -7.81 2.15
C LYS A 118 14.90 -6.38 2.66
N PHE A 119 13.71 -5.80 2.78
CA PHE A 119 13.51 -4.44 3.27
C PHE A 119 13.91 -4.33 4.74
N TYR A 120 13.43 -5.28 5.57
CA TYR A 120 13.78 -5.39 6.98
C TYR A 120 14.96 -6.34 7.25
N ARG A 121 15.91 -6.46 6.29
CA ARG A 121 17.10 -7.31 6.50
C ARG A 121 17.82 -6.95 7.81
N GLY A 122 18.18 -7.97 8.58
CA GLY A 122 18.84 -7.82 9.88
C GLY A 122 17.90 -7.53 11.05
N TYR A 123 16.58 -7.47 10.84
CA TYR A 123 15.59 -7.40 11.91
C TYR A 123 14.88 -8.73 12.07
N GLU A 124 14.79 -9.20 13.31
CA GLU A 124 13.95 -10.35 13.66
C GLU A 124 12.47 -9.94 13.61
N PRO A 125 11.54 -10.82 13.18
CA PRO A 125 10.12 -10.50 13.12
C PRO A 125 9.53 -9.98 14.44
N GLU A 126 10.03 -10.46 15.57
CA GLU A 126 9.61 -10.01 16.90
C GLU A 126 9.95 -8.53 17.14
N ALA A 127 11.09 -8.07 16.64
CA ALA A 127 11.54 -6.69 16.74
C ALA A 127 10.75 -5.75 15.81
N LEU A 128 9.94 -6.28 14.89
CA LEU A 128 9.11 -5.49 13.98
C LEU A 128 7.65 -5.37 14.45
N LYS A 129 7.31 -5.98 15.58
CA LYS A 129 5.97 -5.83 16.17
C LYS A 129 5.81 -4.43 16.78
N ALA A 130 4.57 -3.93 16.81
CA ALA A 130 4.28 -2.57 17.29
C ALA A 130 4.78 -2.34 18.73
N GLU A 131 4.73 -3.38 19.54
CA GLU A 131 5.18 -3.40 20.93
C GLU A 131 6.70 -3.21 21.07
N ASN A 132 7.49 -3.64 20.07
CA ASN A 132 8.94 -3.78 20.19
C ASN A 132 9.73 -2.92 19.20
N ILE A 133 9.11 -2.48 18.10
CA ILE A 133 9.82 -1.80 17.01
C ILE A 133 10.47 -0.51 17.51
N ASP A 134 11.74 -0.34 17.17
CA ASP A 134 12.44 0.92 17.43
C ASP A 134 11.74 2.06 16.66
N TRP A 135 11.57 3.21 17.31
CA TRP A 135 10.83 4.32 16.73
C TRP A 135 11.46 4.85 15.45
N LEU A 136 12.80 4.90 15.36
CA LEU A 136 13.48 5.37 14.17
C LEU A 136 13.38 4.35 13.04
N VAL A 137 13.38 3.05 13.37
CA VAL A 137 13.09 1.97 12.41
C VAL A 137 11.69 2.12 11.83
N PHE A 138 10.68 2.28 12.68
CA PHE A 138 9.31 2.53 12.23
C PHE A 138 9.23 3.80 11.37
N MET A 139 9.63 4.95 11.90
CA MET A 139 9.47 6.24 11.24
C MET A 139 10.14 6.29 9.88
N ALA A 140 11.39 5.83 9.79
CA ALA A 140 12.13 5.89 8.54
C ALA A 140 11.68 4.84 7.52
N SER A 141 11.38 3.62 7.96
CA SER A 141 10.89 2.58 7.04
C SER A 141 9.53 2.96 6.46
N THR A 142 8.59 3.37 7.30
CA THR A 142 7.25 3.78 6.90
C THR A 142 7.30 5.06 6.07
N TYR A 143 8.13 6.06 6.41
CA TYR A 143 8.31 7.27 5.60
C TYR A 143 8.63 6.95 4.14
N ILE A 144 9.53 6.00 3.89
CA ILE A 144 9.92 5.60 2.54
C ILE A 144 8.78 4.88 1.80
N LEU A 145 7.93 4.13 2.52
CA LEU A 145 6.77 3.47 1.94
C LEU A 145 5.69 4.49 1.57
N GLU A 146 5.25 5.35 2.50
CA GLU A 146 4.18 6.33 2.24
C GLU A 146 4.60 7.37 1.20
N PHE A 147 5.85 7.85 1.26
CA PHE A 147 6.33 8.85 0.31
C PHE A 147 6.34 8.34 -1.14
N ASP A 148 6.52 7.03 -1.33
CA ASP A 148 6.47 6.45 -2.66
C ASP A 148 5.05 6.03 -3.03
N ALA A 149 4.27 5.49 -2.09
CA ALA A 149 2.86 5.16 -2.27
C ALA A 149 2.08 6.41 -2.74
N SER A 150 2.32 7.58 -2.14
CA SER A 150 1.72 8.84 -2.57
C SER A 150 1.93 9.13 -4.07
N LYS A 151 3.15 8.91 -4.57
CA LYS A 151 3.49 9.14 -5.97
C LYS A 151 2.92 8.07 -6.88
N ASP A 152 2.94 6.83 -6.43
CA ASP A 152 2.42 5.70 -7.18
C ASP A 152 0.90 5.83 -7.33
N PHE A 153 0.16 6.13 -6.27
CA PHE A 153 -1.27 6.42 -6.34
C PHE A 153 -1.59 7.63 -7.24
N ALA A 154 -0.83 8.72 -7.12
CA ALA A 154 -1.04 9.88 -7.98
C ALA A 154 -0.86 9.55 -9.47
N ARG A 155 0.17 8.77 -9.83
CA ARG A 155 0.43 8.33 -11.21
C ARG A 155 -0.56 7.26 -11.68
N MET A 156 -1.01 6.38 -10.79
CA MET A 156 -2.00 5.37 -11.13
C MET A 156 -3.36 5.98 -11.41
N ALA A 157 -3.75 6.98 -10.63
CA ALA A 157 -5.01 7.68 -10.84
C ALA A 157 -5.11 8.28 -12.24
N THR A 158 -4.01 8.81 -12.80
CA THR A 158 -4.00 9.36 -14.17
C THR A 158 -4.08 8.31 -15.26
N ALA A 159 -3.90 7.02 -14.94
CA ALA A 159 -3.99 5.93 -15.90
C ALA A 159 -5.42 5.40 -16.10
N LEU A 160 -6.35 5.72 -15.19
CA LEU A 160 -7.75 5.35 -15.30
C LEU A 160 -8.43 6.07 -16.48
N PRO A 161 -9.36 5.41 -17.20
CA PRO A 161 -10.17 6.07 -18.21
C PRO A 161 -11.00 7.22 -17.62
N ASN A 162 -11.13 8.33 -18.34
CA ASN A 162 -11.88 9.51 -17.92
C ASN A 162 -13.25 9.65 -18.61
N ASP A 163 -13.56 8.75 -19.53
CA ASP A 163 -14.82 8.67 -20.29
C ASP A 163 -15.97 8.13 -19.43
N GLU A 164 -15.71 7.18 -18.54
CA GLU A 164 -16.72 6.57 -17.67
C GLU A 164 -16.82 7.22 -16.28
N LEU A 165 -18.05 7.44 -15.79
CA LEU A 165 -18.29 8.06 -14.47
C LEU A 165 -17.68 7.25 -13.31
N LYS A 166 -17.79 5.91 -13.34
CA LYS A 166 -17.23 5.03 -12.31
C LYS A 166 -15.70 5.15 -12.23
N SER A 167 -15.03 5.18 -13.39
CA SER A 167 -13.58 5.34 -13.50
C SER A 167 -13.12 6.71 -13.01
N ARG A 168 -13.87 7.79 -13.31
CA ARG A 168 -13.60 9.14 -12.77
C ARG A 168 -13.75 9.22 -11.25
N ASN A 169 -14.78 8.61 -10.67
CA ASN A 169 -14.96 8.59 -9.22
C ASN A 169 -13.82 7.83 -8.53
N LEU A 170 -13.44 6.66 -9.07
CA LEU A 170 -12.30 5.89 -8.56
C LEU A 170 -10.99 6.69 -8.67
N GLN A 171 -10.77 7.39 -9.79
CA GLN A 171 -9.62 8.28 -9.96
C GLN A 171 -9.57 9.35 -8.86
N GLN A 172 -10.68 10.04 -8.60
CA GLN A 172 -10.72 11.08 -7.57
C GLN A 172 -10.46 10.51 -6.18
N SER A 173 -10.99 9.32 -5.87
CA SER A 173 -10.73 8.66 -4.59
C SER A 173 -9.26 8.23 -4.44
N ILE A 174 -8.62 7.70 -5.49
CA ILE A 174 -7.19 7.35 -5.44
C ILE A 174 -6.33 8.62 -5.29
N LEU A 175 -6.71 9.74 -5.91
CA LEU A 175 -6.02 11.02 -5.68
C LEU A 175 -6.15 11.51 -4.24
N SER A 176 -7.29 11.29 -3.57
CA SER A 176 -7.39 11.61 -2.14
C SER A 176 -6.48 10.73 -1.29
N VAL A 177 -6.35 9.43 -1.59
CA VAL A 177 -5.41 8.53 -0.92
C VAL A 177 -3.98 9.05 -1.08
N ALA A 178 -3.58 9.43 -2.30
CA ALA A 178 -2.25 9.99 -2.55
C ALA A 178 -1.92 11.25 -1.72
N GLN A 179 -2.92 12.10 -1.47
CA GLN A 179 -2.77 13.28 -0.62
C GLN A 179 -2.59 12.92 0.85
N ASP A 180 -3.34 11.93 1.33
CA ASP A 180 -3.20 11.41 2.68
C ASP A 180 -1.81 10.78 2.88
N GLU A 181 -1.33 9.98 1.93
CA GLU A 181 0.02 9.40 1.99
C GLU A 181 1.13 10.45 2.00
N THR A 182 0.93 11.56 1.30
CA THR A 182 1.86 12.69 1.34
C THR A 182 1.93 13.28 2.75
N ARG A 183 0.79 13.39 3.43
CA ARG A 183 0.69 13.86 4.82
C ARG A 183 1.24 12.84 5.80
N HIS A 184 1.04 11.55 5.58
CA HIS A 184 1.63 10.47 6.38
C HIS A 184 3.16 10.54 6.34
N ALA A 185 3.73 10.59 5.13
CA ALA A 185 5.16 10.78 4.94
C ALA A 185 5.68 12.04 5.63
N ALA A 186 4.96 13.17 5.52
CA ALA A 186 5.39 14.42 6.13
C ALA A 186 5.51 14.33 7.66
N TYR A 187 4.52 13.76 8.36
CA TYR A 187 4.59 13.67 9.81
C TYR A 187 5.65 12.65 10.27
N LEU A 188 5.88 11.56 9.52
CA LEU A 188 6.91 10.59 9.85
C LEU A 188 8.32 11.20 9.74
N TYR A 189 8.51 12.06 8.74
CA TYR A 189 9.73 12.84 8.59
C TYR A 189 9.91 13.85 9.73
N GLU A 190 8.85 14.59 10.07
CA GLU A 190 8.85 15.51 11.22
C GLU A 190 9.16 14.77 12.53
N ALA A 191 8.62 13.56 12.72
CA ALA A 191 8.87 12.73 13.89
C ALA A 191 10.35 12.37 14.04
N MET A 192 11.05 12.10 12.92
CA MET A 192 12.51 11.90 12.93
C MET A 192 13.25 13.19 13.28
N GLN A 193 12.86 14.35 12.70
CA GLN A 193 13.49 15.64 12.98
C GLN A 193 13.35 16.10 14.43
N ARG A 194 12.29 15.68 15.12
CA ARG A 194 12.10 15.93 16.56
C ARG A 194 13.06 15.14 17.46
N LYS A 195 13.68 14.07 16.93
CA LYS A 195 14.56 13.16 17.67
C LYS A 195 16.02 13.26 17.26
N LEU A 196 16.29 13.66 16.02
CA LEU A 196 17.61 13.63 15.41
C LEU A 196 17.96 14.96 14.74
N PRO A 197 19.25 15.34 14.67
CA PRO A 197 19.70 16.43 13.82
C PRO A 197 19.49 16.08 12.34
N GLN A 198 19.33 17.10 11.49
CA GLN A 198 19.00 16.93 10.06
C GLN A 198 19.95 15.97 9.32
N ILE A 199 21.25 16.02 9.62
CA ILE A 199 22.25 15.15 8.98
C ILE A 199 22.02 13.65 9.28
N GLU A 200 21.53 13.32 10.48
CA GLU A 200 21.20 11.95 10.86
C GLU A 200 19.88 11.51 10.24
N VAL A 201 18.90 12.41 10.13
CA VAL A 201 17.65 12.16 9.39
C VAL A 201 17.96 11.84 7.93
N ASP A 202 18.80 12.63 7.27
CA ASP A 202 19.20 12.44 5.87
C ASP A 202 19.91 11.10 5.67
N ALA A 203 20.80 10.74 6.58
CA ALA A 203 21.50 9.46 6.56
C ALA A 203 20.54 8.28 6.72
N LEU A 204 19.62 8.37 7.68
CA LEU A 204 18.63 7.34 7.97
C LEU A 204 17.68 7.13 6.80
N VAL A 205 17.15 8.22 6.22
CA VAL A 205 16.33 8.19 5.00
C VAL A 205 17.08 7.57 3.83
N SER A 206 18.36 7.92 3.66
CA SER A 206 19.19 7.35 2.59
C SER A 206 19.42 5.84 2.77
N ASP A 207 19.60 5.34 3.99
CA ASP A 207 19.76 3.90 4.24
C ASP A 207 18.46 3.13 3.92
N TRP A 208 17.32 3.61 4.42
CA TRP A 208 16.03 2.97 4.14
C TRP A 208 15.62 3.04 2.68
N ARG A 209 15.98 4.13 1.98
CA ARG A 209 15.84 4.22 0.52
C ARG A 209 16.63 3.12 -0.19
N LYS A 210 17.88 2.88 0.22
CA LYS A 210 18.70 1.81 -0.35
C LYS A 210 18.11 0.43 -0.08
N ARG A 211 17.64 0.18 1.15
CA ARG A 211 16.95 -1.07 1.52
C ARG A 211 15.74 -1.33 0.64
N LYS A 212 14.93 -0.30 0.36
CA LYS A 212 13.78 -0.43 -0.54
C LYS A 212 14.20 -0.83 -1.94
N ILE A 213 15.21 -0.18 -2.51
CA ILE A 213 15.71 -0.49 -3.85
C ILE A 213 16.19 -1.94 -3.92
N ASP A 214 16.98 -2.39 -2.94
CA ASP A 214 17.45 -3.77 -2.86
C ASP A 214 16.27 -4.78 -2.76
N ALA A 215 15.24 -4.43 -1.99
CA ALA A 215 14.03 -5.25 -1.83
C ALA A 215 13.21 -5.32 -3.13
N MET A 216 13.12 -4.22 -3.87
CA MET A 216 12.45 -4.18 -5.17
C MET A 216 13.18 -5.07 -6.18
N PHE A 217 14.51 -5.04 -6.23
CA PHE A 217 15.28 -5.94 -7.10
C PHE A 217 15.06 -7.41 -6.77
N ALA A 218 14.99 -7.76 -5.48
CA ALA A 218 14.70 -9.12 -5.06
C ALA A 218 13.29 -9.56 -5.49
N MET A 219 12.30 -8.67 -5.35
CA MET A 219 10.92 -8.94 -5.80
C MET A 219 10.84 -9.13 -7.33
N VAL A 220 11.55 -8.31 -8.10
CA VAL A 220 11.62 -8.47 -9.57
C VAL A 220 12.32 -9.77 -9.96
N GLY A 221 13.43 -10.11 -9.30
CA GLY A 221 14.12 -11.38 -9.52
C GLY A 221 13.22 -12.59 -9.24
N ASP A 222 12.48 -12.57 -8.14
CA ASP A 222 11.51 -13.62 -7.79
C ASP A 222 10.36 -13.70 -8.81
N MET A 223 9.85 -12.55 -9.27
CA MET A 223 8.80 -12.51 -10.30
C MET A 223 9.26 -13.13 -11.64
N ILE A 224 10.50 -12.90 -12.04
CA ILE A 224 11.11 -13.53 -13.23
C ILE A 224 11.24 -15.04 -13.03
N GLN A 225 11.72 -15.48 -11.86
CA GLN A 225 11.90 -16.90 -11.55
C GLN A 225 10.58 -17.68 -11.46
N THR A 226 9.52 -17.04 -10.97
CA THR A 226 8.20 -17.67 -10.76
C THR A 226 7.24 -17.48 -11.95
N GLY A 227 7.69 -16.83 -13.04
CA GLY A 227 6.89 -16.64 -14.24
C GLY A 227 5.72 -15.65 -14.08
N GLY A 228 5.74 -14.79 -13.06
CA GLY A 228 4.78 -13.71 -12.89
C GLY A 228 3.33 -14.12 -12.57
N SER A 229 3.07 -15.39 -12.22
CA SER A 229 1.73 -15.86 -11.83
C SER A 229 1.32 -15.24 -10.48
N SER A 230 0.57 -14.14 -10.53
CA SER A 230 -0.04 -13.59 -9.32
C SER A 230 -1.27 -14.42 -8.94
N ARG A 231 -1.37 -14.76 -7.66
CA ARG A 231 -2.53 -15.45 -7.12
C ARG A 231 -3.75 -14.54 -7.17
N SER A 232 -4.89 -15.08 -7.61
CA SER A 232 -6.17 -14.37 -7.56
C SER A 232 -6.62 -14.13 -6.10
N LEU A 233 -6.74 -12.85 -5.73
CA LEU A 233 -7.17 -12.34 -4.42
C LEU A 233 -8.68 -12.11 -4.33
N VAL A 234 -9.38 -12.12 -5.46
CA VAL A 234 -10.80 -11.76 -5.56
C VAL A 234 -11.70 -12.96 -5.80
N LYS A 235 -12.94 -12.86 -5.35
CA LYS A 235 -14.09 -13.71 -5.71
C LYS A 235 -15.22 -12.86 -6.28
N ASP A 236 -16.21 -13.51 -6.90
CA ASP A 236 -17.45 -12.84 -7.29
C ASP A 236 -18.18 -12.36 -6.02
N GLY A 237 -18.56 -11.07 -6.03
CA GLY A 237 -19.37 -10.48 -4.97
C GLY A 237 -20.83 -10.91 -5.09
N VAL A 238 -21.58 -10.80 -4.00
CA VAL A 238 -23.03 -11.05 -4.06
C VAL A 238 -23.67 -9.96 -4.92
N PRO A 239 -24.55 -10.30 -5.89
CA PRO A 239 -25.23 -9.30 -6.71
C PRO A 239 -25.92 -8.29 -5.79
N SER A 240 -25.46 -7.04 -5.81
CA SER A 240 -26.22 -5.95 -5.23
C SER A 240 -27.03 -5.37 -6.38
N GLU A 241 -28.36 -5.28 -6.22
CA GLU A 241 -29.20 -4.46 -7.09
C GLU A 241 -28.60 -3.05 -7.10
N VAL A 242 -27.85 -2.74 -8.15
CA VAL A 242 -27.47 -1.38 -8.46
C VAL A 242 -28.70 -0.84 -9.17
N ASP A 243 -29.50 -0.03 -8.47
CA ASP A 243 -30.55 0.77 -9.10
C ASP A 243 -29.88 1.62 -10.19
N GLU A 244 -29.86 1.11 -11.41
CA GLU A 244 -29.74 1.96 -12.58
C GLU A 244 -31.05 2.74 -12.65
N PRO A 245 -31.03 4.09 -12.59
CA PRO A 245 -32.23 4.85 -12.84
C PRO A 245 -32.63 4.57 -14.29
N THR A 246 -33.68 3.77 -14.46
CA THR A 246 -34.32 3.51 -15.75
C THR A 246 -34.62 4.86 -16.39
N PRO A 247 -34.09 5.16 -17.59
CA PRO A 247 -34.51 6.35 -18.31
C PRO A 247 -36.01 6.20 -18.59
N GLN A 248 -36.84 7.00 -17.92
CA GLN A 248 -38.22 7.18 -18.34
C GLN A 248 -38.15 7.83 -19.72
N LEU A 249 -38.44 7.03 -20.76
CA LEU A 249 -38.78 7.53 -22.07
C LEU A 249 -40.01 8.43 -21.89
N LEU A 250 -39.81 9.74 -22.02
CA LEU A 250 -40.90 10.67 -22.26
C LEU A 250 -41.42 10.40 -23.67
N GLU A 251 -42.57 9.74 -23.76
CA GLU A 251 -43.37 9.76 -24.99
C GLU A 251 -43.83 11.20 -25.25
N VAL A 252 -43.66 11.63 -26.51
CA VAL A 252 -44.12 12.91 -27.06
C VAL A 252 -45.57 12.80 -27.49
#